data_AF-A0A3E2NTT2-F1
#
_entry.id   AF-A0A3E2NTT2-F1
#
_cell.length_a   1.000
_cell.length_b   1.000
_cell.length_c   1.000
_cell.angle_alpha   90.00
_cell.angle_beta   90.00
_cell.angle_gamma   90.00
#
_symmetry.space_group_name_H-M   'P 1'
#
loop_
_entity.id
_entity.type
_entity.pdbx_description
1 polymer ?
#
loop_
_entity_poly.entity_id
_entity_poly.type
_entity_poly.pdbx_seq_one_letter_code
_entity_poly.pdbx_strand_id
1 'polypeptide(L)'
;MTAKKIKEKFADTAEVDIYMQKLDHPLKDVLQALRQVILESSNEIGEHIKWNSPSFLFTGEMSPFDPKEYKRYIIVSNMLQKECVRLVFLSGAKLNDPGQLLTGNYTDGRRIAMFHNLAEVSAKKQQLQQLIAQWLEVLER
;
A
#
# COMPACT_ATOMS: atom_id res chain seq x y z
N MET A 1 12.64 5.04 21.89
CA MET A 1 11.51 4.15 22.28
C MET A 1 10.14 4.65 21.80
N THR A 2 10.05 5.79 21.10
CA THR A 2 8.78 6.46 20.78
C THR A 2 8.13 5.99 19.47
N ALA A 3 8.90 5.74 18.41
CA ALA A 3 8.37 5.37 17.08
C ALA A 3 7.64 4.01 17.04
N LYS A 4 8.13 3.01 17.80
CA LYS A 4 7.51 1.66 17.85
C LYS A 4 6.08 1.71 18.40
N LYS A 5 5.84 2.56 19.41
CA LYS A 5 4.55 2.69 20.10
C LYS A 5 3.48 3.38 19.25
N ILE A 6 3.89 4.26 18.32
CA ILE A 6 2.97 4.92 17.39
C ILE A 6 2.58 3.98 16.25
N LYS A 7 3.53 3.17 15.76
CA LYS A 7 3.26 2.13 14.75
C LYS A 7 2.21 1.12 15.22
N GLU A 8 2.33 0.62 16.46
CA GLU A 8 1.39 -0.32 17.08
C GLU A 8 -0.03 0.26 17.29
N LYS A 9 -0.20 1.59 17.25
CA LYS A 9 -1.53 2.22 17.34
C LYS A 9 -2.33 2.12 16.04
N PHE A 10 -1.64 2.11 14.91
CA PHE A 10 -2.26 2.26 13.59
C PHE A 10 -2.11 1.02 12.70
N ALA A 11 -1.06 0.23 12.92
CA ALA A 11 -0.79 -0.99 12.16
C ALA A 11 -1.15 -2.24 12.97
N ASP A 12 -1.72 -3.23 12.29
CA ASP A 12 -2.01 -4.56 12.82
C ASP A 12 -1.39 -5.64 11.92
N THR A 13 -0.06 -5.77 12.02
CA THR A 13 0.69 -6.79 11.27
C THR A 13 0.25 -8.21 11.65
N ALA A 14 -0.18 -8.45 12.88
CA ALA A 14 -0.63 -9.76 13.33
C ALA A 14 -1.93 -10.18 12.62
N GLU A 15 -2.88 -9.24 12.46
CA GLU A 15 -4.10 -9.48 11.68
C GLU A 15 -3.77 -9.79 10.22
N VAL A 16 -2.83 -9.06 9.61
CA VAL A 16 -2.39 -9.31 8.23
C VAL A 16 -1.70 -10.67 8.11
N ASP A 17 -0.90 -11.08 9.08
CA ASP A 17 -0.27 -12.41 9.10
C ASP A 17 -1.31 -13.53 9.15
N ILE A 18 -2.34 -13.39 10.01
CA ILE A 18 -3.46 -14.35 10.09
C ILE A 18 -4.23 -14.39 8.76
N TYR A 19 -4.47 -13.24 8.15
CA TYR A 19 -5.11 -13.15 6.83
C TYR A 19 -4.28 -13.90 5.78
N MET A 20 -2.97 -13.61 5.68
CA MET A 20 -2.09 -14.23 4.70
C MET A 20 -1.97 -15.74 4.91
N GLN A 21 -1.99 -16.24 6.15
CA GLN A 21 -2.02 -17.68 6.41
C GLN A 21 -3.27 -18.35 5.83
N LYS A 22 -4.44 -17.74 6.04
CA LYS A 22 -5.75 -18.29 5.62
C LYS A 22 -6.10 -18.02 4.15
N LEU A 23 -5.39 -17.08 3.50
CA LEU A 23 -5.69 -16.70 2.12
C LEU A 23 -5.50 -17.89 1.18
N ASP A 24 -6.60 -18.29 0.54
CA ASP A 24 -6.66 -19.26 -0.55
C ASP A 24 -6.88 -18.50 -1.88
N HIS A 25 -5.77 -18.12 -2.51
CA HIS A 25 -5.78 -17.35 -3.76
C HIS A 25 -4.55 -17.68 -4.61
N PRO A 26 -4.67 -17.86 -5.94
CA PRO A 26 -3.54 -18.22 -6.81
C PRO A 26 -2.41 -17.20 -6.81
N LEU A 27 -2.71 -15.94 -6.52
CA LEU A 27 -1.74 -14.84 -6.43
C LEU A 27 -1.31 -14.49 -5.01
N LYS A 28 -1.48 -15.40 -4.05
CA LYS A 28 -1.03 -15.22 -2.65
C LYS A 28 0.44 -14.80 -2.57
N ASP A 29 1.31 -15.47 -3.33
CA ASP A 29 2.75 -15.18 -3.30
C ASP A 29 3.07 -13.80 -3.88
N VAL A 30 2.32 -13.36 -4.90
CA VAL A 30 2.44 -12.01 -5.46
C VAL A 30 2.05 -10.97 -4.42
N LEU A 31 0.94 -11.18 -3.71
CA LEU A 31 0.51 -10.28 -2.64
C LEU A 31 1.52 -10.25 -1.49
N GLN A 32 2.09 -11.39 -1.10
CA GLN A 32 3.13 -11.47 -0.07
C GLN A 32 4.41 -10.73 -0.48
N ALA A 33 4.85 -10.88 -1.73
CA ALA A 33 6.01 -10.17 -2.25
C ALA A 33 5.77 -8.65 -2.30
N LEU A 34 4.58 -8.21 -2.74
CA LEU A 34 4.21 -6.79 -2.72
C LEU A 34 4.16 -6.24 -1.30
N ARG A 35 3.57 -6.98 -0.36
CA ARG A 35 3.55 -6.63 1.06
C ARG A 35 4.96 -6.35 1.58
N GLN A 36 5.91 -7.25 1.31
CA GLN A 36 7.30 -7.07 1.71
C GLN A 36 7.92 -5.83 1.06
N VAL A 37 7.78 -5.65 -0.25
CA VAL A 37 8.34 -4.49 -0.97
C VAL A 37 7.83 -3.16 -0.41
N ILE A 38 6.53 -3.10 -0.08
CA ILE A 38 5.90 -1.89 0.47
C ILE A 38 6.41 -1.62 1.89
N LEU A 39 6.45 -2.62 2.77
CA LEU A 39 6.95 -2.45 4.14
C LEU A 39 8.45 -2.13 4.20
N GLU A 40 9.24 -2.60 3.23
CA GLU A 40 10.68 -2.30 3.11
C GLU A 40 10.95 -0.84 2.68
N SER A 41 9.96 -0.16 2.08
CA SER A 41 10.18 1.18 1.52
C SER A 41 10.36 2.28 2.59
N SER A 42 9.75 2.12 3.77
CA SER A 42 9.94 3.04 4.89
C SER A 42 9.48 2.41 6.21
N ASN A 43 10.19 2.72 7.30
CA ASN A 43 9.79 2.31 8.65
C ASN A 43 8.51 3.02 9.14
N GLU A 44 8.13 4.14 8.52
CA GLU A 44 6.91 4.92 8.77
C GLU A 44 5.67 4.26 8.15
N ILE A 45 5.82 3.16 7.41
CA ILE A 45 4.69 2.43 6.81
C ILE A 45 4.27 1.29 7.72
N GLY A 46 2.96 1.22 7.95
CA GLY A 46 2.28 0.12 8.60
C GLY A 46 1.25 -0.52 7.68
N GLU A 47 0.66 -1.60 8.17
CA GLU A 47 -0.35 -2.38 7.45
C GLU A 47 -1.47 -2.82 8.39
N HIS A 48 -2.63 -3.12 7.83
CA HIS A 48 -3.78 -3.72 8.53
C HIS A 48 -4.78 -4.24 7.49
N ILE A 49 -5.88 -4.87 7.90
CA ILE A 49 -6.93 -5.30 6.97
C ILE A 49 -7.94 -4.17 6.72
N LYS A 50 -8.13 -3.84 5.44
CA LYS A 50 -9.22 -2.97 4.98
C LYS A 50 -9.92 -3.61 3.80
N TRP A 51 -11.25 -3.62 3.85
CA TRP A 51 -12.11 -4.26 2.82
C TRP A 51 -11.65 -5.69 2.48
N ASN A 52 -11.31 -6.48 3.51
CA ASN A 52 -10.83 -7.86 3.40
C ASN A 52 -9.53 -8.03 2.60
N SER A 53 -8.64 -7.04 2.62
CA SER A 53 -7.33 -7.11 1.96
C SER A 53 -6.25 -6.33 2.73
N PRO A 54 -4.97 -6.76 2.68
CA PRO A 54 -3.85 -6.04 3.29
C PRO A 54 -3.73 -4.62 2.73
N SER A 55 -3.80 -3.61 3.58
CA SER A 55 -3.72 -2.21 3.17
C SER A 55 -2.66 -1.49 3.97
N PHE A 56 -2.06 -0.46 3.38
CA PHE A 56 -0.86 0.20 3.87
C PHE A 56 -1.12 1.66 4.17
N LEU A 57 -0.59 2.10 5.30
CA LEU A 57 -0.84 3.42 5.84
C LEU A 57 0.41 4.03 6.47
N PHE A 58 0.42 5.35 6.55
CA PHE A 58 1.40 6.12 7.29
C PHE A 58 1.16 6.05 8.80
N THR A 59 2.22 5.72 9.53
CA THR A 59 2.21 5.50 10.98
C THR A 59 2.91 6.60 11.76
N GLY A 60 3.45 7.61 11.08
CA GLY A 60 3.99 8.80 11.74
C GLY A 60 2.92 9.75 12.27
N GLU A 61 3.37 10.84 12.87
CA GLU A 61 2.50 11.91 13.36
C GLU A 61 1.83 12.63 12.17
N MET A 62 0.54 12.97 12.34
CA MET A 62 -0.20 13.78 11.37
C MET A 62 -1.04 14.83 12.11
N SER A 63 -1.22 15.98 11.48
CA SER A 63 -2.15 17.03 11.85
C SER A 63 -3.56 16.46 12.06
N PRO A 64 -4.37 17.01 12.96
CA PRO A 64 -5.75 16.55 13.14
C PRO A 64 -6.55 16.64 11.84
N PHE A 65 -7.25 15.55 11.50
CA PHE A 65 -8.14 15.47 10.34
C PHE A 65 -9.36 14.60 10.68
N ASP A 66 -10.45 14.75 9.92
CA ASP A 66 -11.62 13.88 10.07
C ASP A 66 -11.24 12.43 9.69
N PRO A 67 -11.37 11.43 10.59
CA PRO A 67 -11.04 10.04 10.30
C PRO A 67 -11.68 9.48 9.02
N LYS A 68 -12.83 10.03 8.58
CA LYS A 68 -13.53 9.65 7.35
C LYS A 68 -12.81 10.09 6.07
N GLU A 69 -11.82 10.96 6.15
CA GLU A 69 -10.99 11.38 5.02
C GLU A 69 -9.87 10.37 4.71
N TYR A 70 -9.59 9.44 5.63
CA TYR A 70 -8.59 8.37 5.45
C TYR A 70 -7.20 8.86 4.99
N LYS A 71 -6.79 10.08 5.36
CA LYS A 71 -5.52 10.71 4.92
C LYS A 71 -4.26 9.89 5.19
N ARG A 72 -4.30 8.97 6.17
CA ARG A 72 -3.19 8.05 6.48
C ARG A 72 -2.96 6.98 5.41
N TYR A 73 -3.98 6.62 4.64
CA TYR A 73 -3.91 5.47 3.76
C TYR A 73 -3.15 5.81 2.48
N ILE A 74 -2.17 4.97 2.17
CA ILE A 74 -1.32 5.12 0.98
C ILE A 74 -1.86 4.23 -0.13
N ILE A 75 -1.96 2.94 0.20
CA ILE A 75 -2.24 1.87 -0.74
C ILE A 75 -3.32 0.99 -0.12
N VAL A 76 -4.38 0.75 -0.87
CA VAL A 76 -5.36 -0.29 -0.56
C VAL A 76 -5.18 -1.40 -1.58
N SER A 77 -4.85 -2.62 -1.13
CA SER A 77 -4.81 -3.76 -2.05
C SER A 77 -6.21 -4.28 -2.33
N ASN A 78 -6.39 -4.88 -3.49
CA ASN A 78 -7.65 -5.49 -3.90
C ASN A 78 -7.37 -6.74 -4.75
N MET A 79 -7.96 -7.86 -4.33
CA MET A 79 -7.83 -9.19 -4.94
C MET A 79 -9.14 -9.69 -5.59
N LEU A 80 -10.07 -8.80 -5.94
CA LEU A 80 -11.36 -9.18 -6.55
C LEU A 80 -11.20 -9.87 -7.92
N GLN A 81 -10.15 -9.54 -8.67
CA GLN A 81 -9.80 -10.25 -9.89
C GLN A 81 -8.74 -11.29 -9.60
N LYS A 82 -9.00 -12.53 -10.03
CA LYS A 82 -8.09 -13.65 -9.80
C LYS A 82 -6.79 -13.57 -10.59
N GLU A 83 -6.76 -12.73 -11.62
CA GLU A 83 -5.66 -12.61 -12.59
C GLU A 83 -4.62 -11.53 -12.21
N CYS A 84 -4.95 -10.61 -11.29
CA CYS A 84 -3.98 -9.63 -10.81
C CYS A 84 -4.22 -9.19 -9.36
N VAL A 85 -3.13 -8.85 -8.68
CA VAL A 85 -3.16 -8.04 -7.46
C VAL A 85 -3.27 -6.57 -7.87
N ARG A 86 -4.26 -5.85 -7.36
CA ARG A 86 -4.37 -4.40 -7.55
C ARG A 86 -3.90 -3.66 -6.33
N LEU A 87 -3.07 -2.64 -6.54
CA LEU A 87 -2.71 -1.65 -5.53
C LEU A 87 -3.34 -0.32 -5.91
N VAL A 88 -4.31 0.13 -5.11
CA VAL A 88 -4.98 1.42 -5.30
C VAL A 88 -4.23 2.49 -4.52
N PHE A 89 -3.58 3.40 -5.24
CA PHE A 89 -2.92 4.59 -4.69
C PHE A 89 -3.95 5.71 -4.56
N LEU A 90 -4.37 6.03 -3.33
CA LEU A 90 -5.44 7.00 -3.09
C LEU A 90 -5.09 8.41 -3.59
N SER A 91 -3.82 8.80 -3.51
CA SER A 91 -3.32 10.08 -4.05
C SER A 91 -2.40 9.89 -5.26
N GLY A 92 -2.63 8.85 -6.06
CA GLY A 92 -1.74 8.48 -7.16
C GLY A 92 -1.55 9.58 -8.21
N ALA A 93 -2.54 10.47 -8.41
CA ALA A 93 -2.43 11.60 -9.35
C ALA A 93 -1.39 12.66 -8.94
N LYS A 94 -0.98 12.68 -7.66
CA LYS A 94 0.07 13.59 -7.17
C LYS A 94 1.49 13.05 -7.42
N LEU A 95 1.63 11.79 -7.85
CA LEU A 95 2.91 11.11 -7.98
C LEU A 95 3.49 11.29 -9.38
N ASN A 96 4.81 11.48 -9.46
CA ASN A 96 5.53 11.49 -10.73
C ASN A 96 5.93 10.04 -11.09
N ASP A 97 5.28 9.50 -12.12
CA ASP A 97 5.44 8.11 -12.55
C ASP A 97 5.92 7.99 -14.01
N PRO A 98 7.20 8.31 -14.28
CA PRO A 98 7.74 8.26 -15.65
C PRO A 98 7.75 6.84 -16.23
N GLY A 99 7.80 5.81 -15.39
CA GLY A 99 7.76 4.42 -15.81
C GLY A 99 6.35 3.84 -16.01
N GLN A 100 5.29 4.66 -15.86
CA GLN A 100 3.89 4.29 -16.15
C GLN A 100 3.41 3.01 -15.43
N LEU A 101 3.81 2.82 -14.17
CA LEU A 101 3.31 1.74 -13.32
C LEU A 101 1.85 1.99 -12.89
N LEU A 102 1.49 3.25 -12.73
CA LEU A 102 0.19 3.73 -12.31
C LEU A 102 -0.71 3.93 -13.52
N THR A 103 -1.85 3.25 -13.49
CA THR A 103 -2.87 3.29 -14.53
C THR A 103 -4.19 3.82 -13.97
N GLY A 104 -5.14 4.10 -14.88
CA GLY A 104 -6.44 4.66 -14.55
C GLY A 104 -6.40 6.17 -14.38
N ASN A 105 -7.53 6.83 -14.65
CA ASN A 105 -7.68 8.26 -14.44
C ASN A 105 -9.05 8.53 -13.78
N TYR A 106 -9.05 8.46 -12.46
CA TYR A 106 -10.26 8.68 -11.67
C TYR A 106 -10.36 10.14 -11.20
N THR A 107 -11.59 10.64 -11.09
CA THR A 107 -11.89 12.02 -10.70
C THR A 107 -11.48 12.36 -9.26
N ASP A 108 -11.37 11.36 -8.39
CA ASP A 108 -10.89 11.48 -7.02
C ASP A 108 -9.35 11.46 -6.90
N GLY A 109 -8.64 11.38 -8.03
CA GLY A 109 -7.18 11.41 -8.07
C GLY A 109 -6.51 10.06 -7.78
N ARG A 110 -7.26 8.97 -7.56
CA ARG A 110 -6.64 7.65 -7.35
C ARG A 110 -5.99 7.13 -8.64
N ARG A 111 -5.01 6.24 -8.48
CA ARG A 111 -4.38 5.46 -9.56
C ARG A 111 -4.21 4.01 -9.14
N ILE A 112 -4.04 3.11 -10.10
CA ILE A 112 -3.95 1.67 -9.83
C ILE A 112 -2.69 1.09 -10.47
N ALA A 113 -1.91 0.37 -9.67
CA ALA A 113 -0.89 -0.55 -10.18
C ALA A 113 -1.43 -1.98 -10.19
N MET A 114 -1.13 -2.74 -11.24
CA MET A 114 -1.56 -4.13 -11.40
C MET A 114 -0.35 -5.04 -11.53
N PHE A 115 -0.38 -6.16 -10.81
CA PHE A 115 0.68 -7.17 -10.78
C PHE A 115 0.09 -8.56 -11.01
N HIS A 116 0.61 -9.27 -12.01
CA HIS A 116 0.08 -10.58 -12.41
C HIS A 116 0.94 -11.75 -11.92
N ASN A 117 2.22 -11.49 -11.60
CA ASN A 117 3.18 -12.53 -11.22
C ASN A 117 4.38 -11.92 -10.46
N LEU A 118 5.22 -12.80 -9.90
CA LEU A 118 6.41 -12.41 -9.14
C LEU A 118 7.49 -11.71 -9.98
N ALA A 119 7.56 -12.01 -11.28
CA ALA A 119 8.53 -11.36 -12.17
C ALA A 119 8.21 -9.88 -12.33
N GLU A 120 6.92 -9.52 -12.46
CA GLU A 120 6.47 -8.12 -12.46
C GLU A 120 6.78 -7.42 -11.15
N VAL A 121 6.56 -8.06 -10.00
CA VAL A 121 6.90 -7.49 -8.69
C VAL A 121 8.39 -7.16 -8.61
N SER A 122 9.23 -8.11 -9.06
CA SER A 122 10.68 -7.94 -9.05
C SER A 122 11.15 -6.83 -10.00
N ALA A 123 10.62 -6.82 -11.23
CA ALA A 123 10.98 -5.83 -12.25
C ALA A 123 10.55 -4.40 -11.87
N LYS A 124 9.40 -4.26 -11.21
CA LYS A 124 8.84 -2.96 -10.83
C LYS A 124 9.14 -2.58 -9.37
N LYS A 125 9.92 -3.38 -8.63
CA LYS A 125 10.23 -3.17 -7.20
C LYS A 125 10.72 -1.75 -6.93
N GLN A 126 11.76 -1.33 -7.66
CA GLN A 126 12.39 -0.03 -7.43
C GLN A 126 11.43 1.13 -7.73
N GLN A 127 10.66 1.03 -8.81
CA GLN A 127 9.66 2.04 -9.18
C GLN A 127 8.54 2.13 -8.14
N LEU A 128 8.04 0.99 -7.64
CA LEU A 128 7.04 0.95 -6.56
C LEU A 128 7.57 1.64 -5.30
N GLN A 129 8.80 1.36 -4.88
CA GLN A 129 9.41 1.98 -3.71
C GLN A 129 9.62 3.49 -3.90
N GLN A 130 10.00 3.94 -5.10
CA GLN A 130 10.12 5.36 -5.43
C GLN A 130 8.78 6.10 -5.35
N LEU A 131 7.70 5.51 -5.87
CA LEU A 131 6.36 6.11 -5.77
C LEU A 131 5.87 6.22 -4.33
N ILE A 132 6.18 5.23 -3.49
CA ILE A 132 5.84 5.26 -2.06
C ILE A 132 6.65 6.35 -1.34
N ALA A 133 7.95 6.46 -1.63
CA ALA A 133 8.79 7.51 -1.07
C ALA A 133 8.29 8.92 -1.47
N GLN A 134 7.97 9.13 -2.76
CA GLN A 134 7.36 10.38 -3.23
C GLN A 134 6.04 10.69 -2.51
N TRP A 135 5.21 9.68 -2.28
CA TRP A 135 3.95 9.88 -1.55
C TRP A 135 4.20 10.38 -0.12
N LEU A 136 5.21 9.84 0.58
CA LEU A 136 5.56 10.25 1.94
C LEU A 136 6.08 11.69 2.03
N GLU A 137 6.61 12.24 0.94
CA GLU A 137 7.07 13.64 0.83
C GLU A 137 5.91 14.61 0.63
N VAL A 138 4.88 14.20 -0.12
CA VAL A 138 3.68 15.04 -0.41
C VAL A 138 2.53 14.82 0.56
N LEU A 139 2.71 13.93 1.54
CA LEU A 139 1.73 13.67 2.59
C LEU A 139 1.61 14.89 3.49
N GLU A 140 0.37 15.36 3.68
CA GLU A 140 0.05 16.39 4.67
C GLU A 140 0.17 15.79 6.08
N ARG A 141 1.27 16.13 6.77
CA ARG A 141 1.57 15.72 8.15
C ARG A 141 1.10 16.74 9.17
#